data_AF-A0A0B1RX66-F1
#
_entry.id   AF-A0A0B1RX66-F1
#
_cell.length_a   1.000
_cell.length_b   1.000
_cell.length_c   1.000
_cell.angle_alpha   90.00
_cell.angle_beta   90.00
_cell.angle_gamma   90.00
#
_symmetry.space_group_name_H-M   'P 1'
#
loop_
_entity.id
_entity.type
_entity.pdbx_description
1 polymer ?
#
loop_
_entity_poly.entity_id
_entity_poly.type
_entity_poly.pdbx_seq_one_letter_code
_entity_poly.pdbx_strand_id
1 'polypeptide(L)'
;MKRAQKRDAVTQQTFLFRKSLAACVSAPENLKEVPQCSVRSDDIGEMSISEIINGKDEGFPGLVPLIRQYLDSADVDVDTRCTISQYLNFISKRATGEIWTLAHWIRQFVDKHPAYKHDSEVPDETIYDLLVKMDAISSGKQHCEKLLGCYRSKTDHLIPSAVRRAEESFVMSKQKRNA
;
A
#
# COMPACT_ATOMS: atom_id res chain seq x y z
N MET A 1 17.31 1.15 12.13
CA MET A 1 17.62 0.86 10.70
C MET A 1 18.29 -0.49 10.44
N LYS A 2 19.26 -0.98 11.24
CA LYS A 2 19.92 -2.29 10.99
C LYS A 2 18.97 -3.48 10.78
N ARG A 3 17.88 -3.58 11.56
CA ARG A 3 16.87 -4.65 11.42
C ARG A 3 16.20 -4.68 10.03
N ALA A 4 16.04 -3.53 9.38
CA ALA A 4 15.39 -3.42 8.06
C ALA A 4 16.19 -4.08 6.93
N GLN A 5 17.50 -4.25 7.12
CA GLN A 5 18.40 -4.85 6.12
C GLN A 5 18.46 -6.38 6.22
N LYS A 6 17.90 -6.98 7.27
CA LYS A 6 17.89 -8.43 7.42
C LYS A 6 17.04 -9.09 6.32
N ARG A 7 17.42 -10.30 5.93
CA ARG A 7 16.63 -11.11 4.99
C ARG A 7 15.21 -11.28 5.53
N ASP A 8 14.23 -11.05 4.66
CA ASP A 8 12.81 -11.15 4.97
C ASP A 8 12.36 -10.32 6.19
N ALA A 9 13.00 -9.16 6.41
CA ALA A 9 12.69 -8.29 7.55
C ALA A 9 11.22 -7.83 7.61
N VAL A 10 10.52 -7.77 6.48
CA VAL A 10 9.09 -7.42 6.42
C VAL A 10 8.23 -8.39 7.24
N THR A 11 8.52 -9.70 7.17
CA THR A 11 7.73 -10.73 7.86
C THR A 11 8.37 -11.23 9.14
N GLN A 12 9.70 -11.08 9.29
CA GLN A 12 10.44 -11.67 10.42
C GLN A 12 10.91 -10.69 11.48
N GLN A 13 10.91 -9.38 11.22
CA GLN A 13 11.47 -8.40 12.17
C GLN A 13 10.41 -7.45 12.73
N THR A 14 10.67 -6.99 13.95
CA THR A 14 9.93 -5.92 14.60
C THR A 14 10.72 -4.62 14.56
N PHE A 15 9.99 -3.52 14.47
CA PHE A 15 10.50 -2.17 14.37
C PHE A 15 9.93 -1.32 15.50
N LEU A 16 10.75 -0.39 15.98
CA LEU A 16 10.30 0.62 16.92
C LEU A 16 9.38 1.59 16.17
N PHE A 17 8.11 1.62 16.56
CA PHE A 17 7.07 2.43 15.95
C PHE A 17 6.20 3.10 17.02
N ARG A 18 5.55 4.20 16.68
CA ARG A 18 4.72 4.96 17.63
C ARG A 18 3.40 4.20 17.89
N LYS A 19 3.06 3.99 19.16
CA LYS A 19 1.83 3.35 19.63
C LYS A 19 0.61 4.25 19.49
N SER A 20 0.80 5.55 19.68
CA SER A 20 -0.25 6.55 19.58
C SER A 20 -0.05 7.45 18.36
N LEU A 21 -1.14 7.70 17.64
CA LEU A 21 -1.23 8.81 16.71
C LEU A 21 -1.37 10.04 17.61
N ALA A 22 -0.27 10.75 17.88
CA ALA A 22 -0.25 11.84 18.84
C ALA A 22 -1.53 12.69 18.75
N ALA A 23 -2.29 12.73 19.84
CA ALA A 23 -3.23 13.82 20.07
C ALA A 23 -2.36 15.07 20.24
N CYS A 24 -1.94 15.68 19.13
CA CYS A 24 -1.56 17.08 19.18
C CYS A 24 -2.85 17.77 19.61
N VAL A 25 -2.96 18.08 20.90
CA VAL A 25 -4.01 18.94 21.42
C VAL A 25 -3.80 20.24 20.69
N SER A 26 -4.53 20.45 19.59
CA SER A 26 -4.66 21.77 19.00
C SER A 26 -5.23 22.62 20.11
N ALA A 27 -4.38 23.46 20.69
CA ALA A 27 -4.80 24.46 21.66
C ALA A 27 -6.01 25.19 21.06
N PRO A 28 -7.06 25.51 21.83
CA PRO A 28 -8.11 26.39 21.36
C PRO A 28 -7.46 27.65 20.77
N GLU A 29 -8.00 28.17 19.65
CA GLU A 29 -7.44 29.14 18.69
C GLU A 29 -6.91 30.48 19.25
N ASN A 30 -6.64 30.63 20.55
CA ASN A 30 -6.32 31.89 21.19
C ASN A 30 -5.11 31.93 22.14
N LEU A 31 -4.15 31.01 22.03
CA LEU A 31 -2.89 31.13 22.77
C LEU A 31 -1.67 30.97 21.84
N LYS A 32 -0.77 31.95 21.92
CA LYS A 32 0.50 32.07 21.17
C LYS A 32 1.54 31.04 21.62
N GLU A 33 1.18 29.78 21.73
CA GLU A 33 2.11 28.71 22.08
C GLU A 33 2.18 27.70 20.94
N VAL A 34 3.40 27.46 20.47
CA VAL A 34 3.71 26.46 19.45
C VAL A 34 3.23 25.10 19.99
N PRO A 35 2.40 24.33 19.25
CA PRO A 35 1.90 23.06 19.74
C PRO A 35 3.08 22.13 20.03
N GLN A 36 3.36 21.92 21.31
CA GLN A 36 4.47 21.11 21.76
C GLN A 36 4.02 19.65 21.70
N CYS A 37 4.09 19.02 20.52
CA CYS A 37 3.91 17.58 20.40
C CYS A 37 5.16 16.88 20.98
N SER A 38 5.30 16.89 22.31
CA SER A 38 6.36 16.15 22.99
C SER A 38 6.03 14.66 22.96
N VAL A 39 6.69 13.93 22.07
CA VAL A 39 6.60 12.47 22.02
C VAL A 39 7.20 11.92 23.32
N ARG A 40 6.36 11.36 24.20
CA ARG A 40 6.86 10.68 25.42
C ARG A 40 7.62 9.43 24.98
N SER A 41 8.72 9.07 25.64
CA SER A 41 9.48 7.85 25.31
C SER A 41 8.63 6.58 25.33
N ASP A 42 7.59 6.58 26.17
CA ASP A 42 6.68 5.44 26.37
C ASP A 42 5.72 5.21 25.18
N ASP A 43 5.61 6.19 24.28
CA ASP A 43 4.80 6.12 23.05
C ASP A 43 5.46 5.30 21.93
N ILE A 44 6.67 4.79 22.13
CA ILE A 44 7.33 3.91 21.14
C ILE A 44 7.20 2.45 21.60
N GLY A 45 6.82 1.57 20.69
CA GLY A 45 6.71 0.12 20.92
C GLY A 45 7.31 -0.68 19.78
N GLU A 46 7.58 -1.96 20.03
CA GLU A 46 7.95 -2.89 18.96
C GLU A 46 6.71 -3.40 18.23
N MET A 47 6.73 -3.30 16.90
CA MET A 47 5.67 -3.79 16.02
C MET A 47 6.27 -4.38 14.74
N SER A 48 5.71 -5.46 14.24
CA SER A 48 5.96 -5.97 12.89
C SER A 48 5.43 -5.03 11.82
N ILE A 49 5.88 -5.18 10.56
CA ILE A 49 5.33 -4.38 9.45
C ILE A 49 3.84 -4.68 9.26
N SER A 50 3.38 -5.91 9.47
CA SER A 50 1.95 -6.24 9.42
C SER A 50 1.16 -5.47 10.47
N GLU A 51 1.64 -5.40 11.72
CA GLU A 51 0.95 -4.65 12.78
C GLU A 51 0.94 -3.13 12.49
N ILE A 52 2.01 -2.58 11.93
CA ILE A 52 2.07 -1.15 11.55
C ILE A 52 1.10 -0.85 10.40
N ILE A 53 1.03 -1.73 9.39
CA ILE A 53 0.20 -1.49 8.20
C ILE A 53 -1.27 -1.82 8.45
N ASN A 54 -1.55 -2.98 9.06
CA ASN A 54 -2.89 -3.53 9.20
C ASN A 54 -3.52 -3.27 10.57
N GLY A 55 -2.72 -2.89 11.56
CA GLY A 55 -3.16 -2.68 12.93
C GLY A 55 -2.88 -3.86 13.84
N LYS A 56 -3.15 -3.65 15.13
CA LYS A 56 -3.04 -4.61 16.22
C LYS A 56 -4.29 -4.50 17.07
N ASP A 57 -4.89 -5.64 17.41
CA ASP A 57 -6.23 -5.72 18.02
C ASP A 57 -6.41 -4.87 19.30
N GLU A 58 -5.34 -4.64 20.07
CA GLU A 58 -5.41 -3.93 21.36
C GLU A 58 -4.50 -2.70 21.48
N GLY A 59 -4.20 -1.98 20.40
CA GLY A 59 -3.45 -0.73 20.57
C GLY A 59 -3.36 0.20 19.38
N PHE A 60 -2.76 -0.25 18.27
CA PHE A 60 -2.50 0.60 17.12
C PHE A 60 -3.50 0.26 15.99
N PRO A 61 -4.29 1.22 15.49
CA PRO A 61 -5.30 0.95 14.47
C PRO A 61 -4.73 0.51 13.13
N GLY A 62 -3.48 0.83 12.80
CA GLY A 62 -2.84 0.49 11.53
C GLY A 62 -2.98 1.59 10.48
N LEU A 63 -1.98 1.74 9.62
CA LEU A 63 -1.99 2.79 8.59
C LEU A 63 -3.09 2.57 7.53
N VAL A 64 -3.32 1.34 7.08
CA VAL A 64 -4.35 1.04 6.07
C VAL A 64 -5.77 1.29 6.61
N PRO A 65 -6.15 0.82 7.81
CA PRO A 65 -7.45 1.16 8.39
C PRO A 65 -7.69 2.66 8.55
N LEU A 66 -6.69 3.43 8.97
CA LEU A 66 -6.80 4.89 9.07
C LEU A 66 -7.05 5.56 7.72
N ILE A 67 -6.34 5.14 6.67
CA ILE A 67 -6.56 5.67 5.31
C ILE A 67 -7.97 5.30 4.84
N ARG A 68 -8.44 4.07 5.09
CA ARG A 68 -9.81 3.67 4.74
C ARG A 68 -10.87 4.53 5.44
N GLN A 69 -10.69 4.79 6.73
CA GLN A 69 -11.58 5.67 7.50
C GLN A 69 -11.60 7.10 6.95
N TYR A 70 -10.44 7.63 6.51
CA TYR A 70 -10.39 8.92 5.84
C TYR A 70 -11.14 8.90 4.50
N LEU A 71 -10.99 7.83 3.72
CA LEU A 71 -11.72 7.68 2.46
C LEU A 71 -13.23 7.49 2.65
N ASP A 72 -13.69 7.09 3.84
CA ASP A 72 -15.13 7.00 4.18
C ASP A 72 -15.76 8.39 4.38
N SER A 73 -15.00 9.37 4.84
CA SER A 73 -15.49 10.75 5.05
C SER A 73 -15.13 11.71 3.92
N ALA A 74 -14.17 11.34 3.06
CA ALA A 74 -13.81 12.11 1.88
C ALA A 74 -14.85 11.90 0.76
N ASP A 75 -15.18 12.97 0.04
CA ASP A 75 -16.04 12.93 -1.15
C ASP A 75 -15.28 12.37 -2.35
N VAL A 76 -15.15 11.03 -2.41
CA VAL A 76 -14.43 10.27 -3.45
C VAL A 76 -15.41 9.36 -4.16
N ASP A 77 -15.38 9.36 -5.50
CA ASP A 77 -16.24 8.49 -6.31
C ASP A 77 -15.93 7.00 -6.09
N VAL A 78 -16.91 6.15 -6.41
CA VAL A 78 -16.87 4.71 -6.14
C VAL A 78 -15.73 4.02 -6.90
N ASP A 79 -15.47 4.40 -8.15
CA ASP A 79 -14.45 3.74 -8.97
C ASP A 79 -13.05 4.08 -8.47
N THR A 80 -12.79 5.35 -8.16
CA THR A 80 -11.55 5.80 -7.51
C THR A 80 -11.35 5.11 -6.17
N ARG A 81 -12.41 5.04 -5.34
CA ARG A 81 -12.35 4.34 -4.06
C ARG A 81 -12.05 2.86 -4.21
N CYS A 82 -12.63 2.18 -5.20
CA CYS A 82 -12.34 0.79 -5.51
C CYS A 82 -10.87 0.59 -5.92
N THR A 83 -10.31 1.48 -6.74
CA THR A 83 -8.90 1.39 -7.14
C THR A 83 -7.96 1.65 -5.98
N ILE A 84 -8.19 2.69 -5.17
CA ILE A 84 -7.37 2.96 -3.98
C ILE A 84 -7.43 1.76 -3.01
N SER A 85 -8.62 1.17 -2.83
CA SER A 85 -8.78 -0.03 -2.01
C SER A 85 -7.94 -1.20 -2.52
N GLN A 86 -7.77 -1.37 -3.83
CA GLN A 86 -6.89 -2.38 -4.40
C GLN A 86 -5.41 -2.11 -4.08
N TYR A 87 -4.95 -0.86 -4.16
CA TYR A 87 -3.59 -0.50 -3.76
C TYR A 87 -3.35 -0.73 -2.27
N LEU A 88 -4.30 -0.33 -1.41
CA LEU A 88 -4.21 -0.56 0.03
C LEU A 88 -4.22 -2.06 0.37
N ASN A 89 -5.03 -2.86 -0.34
CA ASN A 89 -5.03 -4.31 -0.20
C ASN A 89 -3.69 -4.93 -0.59
N PHE A 90 -3.08 -4.45 -1.69
CA PHE A 90 -1.77 -4.92 -2.10
C PHE A 90 -0.68 -4.62 -1.06
N ILE A 91 -0.67 -3.41 -0.51
CA ILE A 91 0.26 -3.02 0.56
C ILE A 91 0.02 -3.86 1.83
N SER A 92 -1.25 -4.03 2.21
CA SER A 92 -1.68 -4.87 3.34
C SER A 92 -1.20 -6.31 3.20
N LYS A 93 -1.44 -6.94 2.05
CA LYS A 93 -1.02 -8.33 1.76
C LYS A 93 0.50 -8.50 1.66
N ARG A 94 1.22 -7.46 1.21
CA ARG A 94 2.68 -7.49 1.23
C ARG A 94 3.23 -7.36 2.65
N ALA A 95 2.55 -6.62 3.52
CA ALA A 95 2.90 -6.50 4.93
C ALA A 95 2.65 -7.80 5.71
N THR A 96 1.60 -8.56 5.39
CA THR A 96 1.35 -9.90 5.97
C THR A 96 2.28 -10.97 5.41
N GLY A 97 2.84 -10.76 4.22
CA GLY A 97 3.67 -11.74 3.51
C GLY A 97 2.88 -12.65 2.57
N GLU A 98 1.57 -12.46 2.41
CA GLU A 98 0.74 -13.16 1.40
C GLU A 98 1.24 -12.86 -0.01
N ILE A 99 1.63 -11.60 -0.26
CA ILE A 99 2.30 -11.16 -1.49
C ILE A 99 3.78 -10.97 -1.21
N TRP A 100 4.62 -11.53 -2.06
CA TRP A 100 6.07 -11.46 -1.91
C TRP A 100 6.60 -10.05 -2.18
N THR A 101 7.68 -9.72 -1.49
CA THR A 101 8.54 -8.61 -1.89
C THR A 101 9.34 -9.01 -3.12
N LEU A 102 9.74 -8.03 -3.95
CA LEU A 102 10.62 -8.29 -5.08
C LEU A 102 11.92 -8.99 -4.62
N ALA A 103 12.49 -8.55 -3.49
CA ALA A 103 13.70 -9.14 -2.95
C ALA A 103 13.52 -10.62 -2.57
N HIS A 104 12.39 -10.99 -1.96
CA HIS A 104 12.09 -12.39 -1.65
C HIS A 104 11.86 -13.20 -2.93
N TRP A 105 11.13 -12.63 -3.90
CA TRP A 105 10.86 -13.26 -5.19
C TRP A 105 12.15 -13.53 -5.98
N ILE A 106 13.07 -12.57 -6.08
CA ILE A 106 14.38 -12.75 -6.74
C ILE A 106 15.16 -13.87 -6.07
N ARG A 107 15.25 -13.87 -4.74
CA ARG A 107 15.94 -14.95 -4.01
C ARG A 107 15.33 -16.33 -4.30
N GLN A 108 14.01 -16.43 -4.28
CA GLN A 108 13.29 -17.67 -4.61
C GLN A 108 13.46 -18.09 -6.07
N PHE A 109 13.59 -17.14 -6.99
CA PHE A 109 13.86 -17.41 -8.40
C PHE A 109 15.26 -18.01 -8.58
N VAL A 110 16.29 -17.35 -8.02
CA VAL A 110 17.68 -17.79 -8.10
C VAL A 110 17.85 -19.15 -7.41
N ASP A 111 17.31 -19.31 -6.20
CA ASP A 111 17.41 -20.55 -5.41
C ASP A 111 16.82 -21.78 -6.13
N LYS A 112 15.83 -21.58 -7.00
CA LYS A 112 15.18 -22.66 -7.77
C LYS A 112 15.73 -22.82 -9.18
N HIS A 113 16.68 -21.98 -9.58
CA HIS A 113 17.21 -22.01 -10.93
C HIS A 113 18.16 -23.21 -11.11
N PRO A 114 18.02 -24.03 -12.18
CA PRO A 114 18.80 -25.25 -12.35
C PRO A 114 20.31 -25.01 -12.45
N ALA A 115 20.73 -23.85 -12.99
CA ALA A 115 22.15 -23.49 -13.09
C ALA A 115 22.75 -23.03 -11.75
N TYR A 116 21.93 -22.67 -10.75
CA TYR A 116 22.42 -22.18 -9.46
C TYR A 116 22.89 -23.34 -8.57
N LYS A 117 24.13 -23.25 -8.08
CA LYS A 117 24.79 -24.32 -7.33
C LYS A 117 24.70 -24.16 -5.81
N HIS A 118 23.93 -23.19 -5.34
CA HIS A 118 23.83 -22.82 -3.92
C HIS A 118 25.18 -22.44 -3.27
N ASP A 119 26.12 -21.96 -4.07
CA ASP A 119 27.44 -21.44 -3.68
C ASP A 119 27.45 -19.93 -3.45
N SER A 120 26.26 -19.28 -3.49
CA SER A 120 26.08 -17.83 -3.42
C SER A 120 26.64 -17.05 -4.60
N GLU A 121 27.08 -17.72 -5.66
CA GLU A 121 27.42 -17.11 -6.94
C GLU A 121 26.24 -17.27 -7.89
N VAL A 122 25.80 -16.19 -8.52
CA VAL A 122 24.66 -16.23 -9.46
C VAL A 122 25.21 -16.34 -10.88
N PRO A 123 25.03 -17.47 -11.59
CA PRO A 123 25.51 -17.62 -12.96
C PRO A 123 24.83 -16.66 -13.93
N ASP A 124 25.53 -16.27 -14.99
CA ASP A 124 25.01 -15.37 -16.04
C ASP A 124 23.70 -15.88 -16.67
N GLU A 125 23.56 -17.19 -16.84
CA GLU A 125 22.34 -17.84 -17.34
C GLU A 125 21.14 -17.55 -16.42
N THR A 126 21.32 -17.73 -15.11
CA THR A 126 20.29 -17.41 -14.11
C THR A 126 19.91 -15.92 -14.13
N ILE A 127 20.89 -15.04 -14.33
CA ILE A 127 20.67 -13.59 -14.42
C ILE A 127 19.86 -13.25 -15.68
N TYR A 128 20.23 -13.84 -16.83
CA TYR A 128 19.52 -13.64 -18.08
C TYR A 128 18.04 -14.05 -17.96
N ASP A 129 17.79 -15.26 -17.46
CA ASP A 129 16.43 -15.78 -17.29
C ASP A 129 15.61 -14.95 -16.29
N LEU A 130 16.25 -14.46 -15.23
CA LEU A 130 15.63 -13.54 -14.28
C LEU A 130 15.19 -12.25 -14.97
N LEU A 131 16.07 -11.62 -15.76
CA LEU A 131 15.77 -10.35 -16.45
C LEU A 131 14.69 -10.52 -17.52
N VAL A 132 14.73 -11.61 -18.30
CA VAL A 132 13.68 -11.94 -19.27
C VAL A 132 12.34 -12.12 -18.55
N LYS A 133 12.33 -12.80 -17.40
CA LYS A 133 11.12 -12.97 -16.59
C LYS A 133 10.59 -11.63 -16.08
N MET A 134 11.47 -10.75 -15.60
CA MET A 134 11.11 -9.43 -15.12
C MET A 134 10.53 -8.55 -16.24
N ASP A 135 11.11 -8.59 -17.45
CA ASP A 135 10.58 -7.88 -18.64
C ASP A 135 9.20 -8.39 -19.04
N ALA A 136 9.01 -9.71 -19.05
CA ALA A 136 7.70 -10.29 -19.37
C ALA A 136 6.62 -9.86 -18.34
N ILE A 137 6.99 -9.74 -17.06
CA ILE A 137 6.09 -9.28 -16.00
C ILE A 137 5.80 -7.78 -16.13
N SER A 138 6.83 -6.94 -16.34
CA SER A 138 6.67 -5.48 -16.41
C SER A 138 5.88 -5.03 -17.64
N SER A 139 6.06 -5.73 -18.77
CA SER A 139 5.32 -5.49 -20.02
C SER A 139 3.91 -6.09 -20.03
N GLY A 140 3.50 -6.81 -18.98
CA GLY A 140 2.18 -7.44 -18.87
C GLY A 140 1.99 -8.68 -19.73
N LYS A 141 3.02 -9.16 -20.43
CA LYS A 141 3.00 -10.42 -21.20
C LYS A 141 2.81 -11.64 -20.29
N GLN A 142 3.29 -11.56 -19.06
CA GLN A 142 3.14 -12.60 -18.06
C GLN A 142 2.65 -12.02 -16.73
N HIS A 143 1.60 -12.61 -16.16
CA HIS A 143 1.15 -12.28 -14.81
C HIS A 143 1.90 -13.11 -13.75
N CYS A 144 2.22 -12.48 -12.61
CA CYS A 144 2.84 -13.14 -11.46
C CYS A 144 2.05 -12.83 -10.18
N GLU A 145 1.12 -13.72 -9.82
CA GLU A 145 0.25 -13.57 -8.64
C GLU A 145 1.05 -13.42 -7.34
N LYS A 146 2.16 -14.14 -7.20
CA LYS A 146 3.00 -14.08 -6.00
C LYS A 146 3.64 -12.71 -5.78
N LEU A 147 3.90 -11.95 -6.85
CA LEU A 147 4.57 -10.65 -6.77
C LEU A 147 3.59 -9.48 -6.81
N LEU A 148 2.54 -9.60 -7.64
CA LEU A 148 1.59 -8.52 -7.94
C LEU A 148 0.21 -8.73 -7.27
N GLY A 149 -0.08 -9.94 -6.78
CA GLY A 149 -1.44 -10.31 -6.39
C GLY A 149 -2.41 -10.33 -7.57
N CYS A 150 -3.66 -10.67 -7.30
CA CYS A 150 -4.74 -10.46 -8.25
C CYS A 150 -5.24 -9.02 -8.11
N TYR A 151 -5.09 -8.22 -9.16
CA TYR A 151 -5.61 -6.85 -9.22
C TYR A 151 -6.37 -6.64 -10.53
N ARG A 152 -7.38 -5.76 -10.50
CA ARG A 152 -8.15 -5.35 -11.67
C ARG A 152 -8.51 -3.89 -11.50
N SER A 153 -7.67 -3.00 -12.03
CA SER A 153 -7.97 -1.55 -12.03
C SER A 153 -9.33 -1.34 -12.69
N LYS A 154 -10.23 -0.63 -11.99
CA LYS A 154 -11.52 -0.21 -12.53
C LYS A 154 -11.58 1.29 -12.83
N THR A 155 -10.61 2.06 -12.34
CA THR A 155 -10.43 3.45 -12.75
C THR A 155 -10.04 3.50 -14.21
N ASP A 156 -10.90 4.18 -14.96
CA ASP A 156 -10.65 4.71 -16.28
C ASP A 156 -10.48 6.23 -16.13
N HIS A 157 -9.67 6.86 -16.98
CA HIS A 157 -9.56 8.33 -17.02
C HIS A 157 -10.82 8.97 -17.63
N LEU A 158 -11.70 8.16 -18.21
CA LEU A 158 -12.95 8.58 -18.82
C LEU A 158 -14.05 8.71 -17.78
N ILE A 159 -14.78 9.83 -17.79
CA ILE A 159 -16.00 10.00 -16.99
C ILE A 159 -16.99 8.89 -17.37
N PRO A 160 -17.46 8.06 -16.40
CA PRO A 160 -18.43 7.01 -16.70
C PRO A 160 -19.64 7.58 -17.43
N SER A 161 -20.10 6.91 -18.49
CA SER A 161 -21.21 7.41 -19.33
C SER A 161 -22.51 7.68 -18.55
N ALA A 162 -22.67 7.06 -17.38
CA ALA A 162 -23.78 7.30 -16.47
C ALA A 162 -23.67 8.66 -15.76
N VAL A 163 -22.47 9.04 -15.31
CA VAL A 163 -22.18 10.33 -14.67
C VAL A 163 -22.35 11.46 -15.69
N ARG A 164 -21.76 11.30 -16.89
CA ARG A 164 -21.93 12.29 -17.97
C ARG A 164 -23.39 12.52 -18.34
N ARG A 165 -24.19 11.44 -18.45
CA ARG A 165 -25.64 11.53 -18.72
C ARG A 165 -26.41 12.19 -17.57
N ALA A 166 -26.04 11.92 -16.31
CA ALA A 166 -26.67 12.55 -15.16
C ALA A 166 -26.39 14.07 -15.12
N GLU A 167 -25.15 14.48 -15.40
CA GLU A 167 -24.75 15.88 -15.49
C GLU A 167 -25.45 16.59 -16.64
N GLU A 168 -25.47 16.00 -17.85
CA GLU A 168 -26.20 16.51 -19.01
C GLU A 168 -27.69 16.70 -18.70
N SER A 169 -28.32 15.70 -18.06
CA SER A 169 -29.72 15.76 -17.65
C SER A 169 -29.96 16.88 -16.63
N PHE A 170 -29.04 17.06 -15.69
CA PHE A 170 -29.14 18.10 -14.67
C PHE A 170 -29.02 19.51 -15.28
N VAL A 171 -28.07 19.72 -16.19
CA VAL A 171 -27.89 20.98 -16.94
C VAL A 171 -29.11 21.31 -17.77
N MET A 172 -29.64 20.35 -18.53
CA MET A 172 -30.85 20.53 -19.37
C MET A 172 -32.08 20.86 -18.51
N SER A 173 -32.21 20.24 -17.32
CA SER A 173 -33.30 20.55 -16.39
C SER A 173 -33.20 21.95 -15.76
N LYS A 174 -31.99 22.50 -15.63
CA LYS A 174 -31.74 23.86 -15.14
C LYS A 174 -32.06 24.90 -16.22
N GLN A 175 -31.67 24.64 -17.47
CA GLN A 175 -32.00 25.52 -18.60
C GLN A 175 -33.52 25.64 -18.83
N LYS A 176 -34.26 24.53 -18.69
CA LYS A 176 -35.75 24.55 -18.78
C LYS A 176 -36.46 25.29 -17.65
N ARG A 177 -35.80 25.52 -16.51
CA ARG A 177 -36.37 26.23 -15.35
C ARG A 177 -36.09 27.74 -15.37
N ASN A 178 -35.17 28.18 -16.23
CA ASN A 178 -34.76 29.58 -16.38
C ASN A 178 -35.29 30.21 -17.68
N ALA A 179 -36.13 29.49 -18.44
CA ALA A 179 -36.83 29.95 -19.64
C ALA A 179 -38.33 29.95 -19.36
#